data_AF-A0A165R254-F1
#
_entry.id   AF-A0A165R254-F1
#
_cell.length_a   1.000
_cell.length_b   1.000
_cell.length_c   1.000
_cell.angle_alpha   90.00
_cell.angle_beta   90.00
_cell.angle_gamma   90.00
#
_symmetry.space_group_name_H-M   'P 1'
#
loop_
_entity.id
_entity.type
_entity.pdbx_description
1 polymer ?
#
loop_
_entity_poly.entity_id
_entity_poly.type
_entity_poly.pdbx_seq_one_letter_code
_entity_poly.pdbx_strand_id
1 'polypeptide(L)'
;MLKPFVDPPTAGASSFKVFRETSNTLAPVHGAPLDPPKCPAADTPTTSAQPLIPSFATKELKVPFMTLDQERVTDTIAAGLAISLLGHVLFLKGQVPFPVAQMMRMPARQTDPRSLKKRQDLLSSLDTLTSHLQTTFSVLSSALAEKANKPLSERDGEQVYIMIVLGPSVTAAKARVLFVVDGLEVKLWEERVDLHPQNPDTGDASENVEENDSDAESSEQEDAEDESEGDSEYETASDSEETGSASEPPLSRSPSPDADAASSPPSSPQPYKIGPLSESPKYRSSPAAKTPTLYRSAPQEQSYAEEQRQLRSAERLLSRTLANACAEEDGMTTELVLNNIRNLFCRLQYTPAPTQAHILLRAPRRFTHPAWTPRQMWTSSLENVLSDFLDDSGIRLKEPGVNGTERKKPQKRGQKTEGVFVGCKATDLGRGRKEEIVKEEDEMLWWSWNGKVAGFSDW
;
A
#
# COMPACT_ATOMS: atom_id res chain seq x y z
N MET A 1 54.93 39.71 0.84
CA MET A 1 55.30 38.72 1.87
C MET A 1 54.38 37.52 1.71
N LEU A 2 54.89 36.46 1.08
CA LEU A 2 54.17 35.22 0.77
C LEU A 2 54.27 34.28 1.98
N LYS A 3 53.13 33.80 2.48
CA LYS A 3 53.08 32.74 3.51
C LYS A 3 53.17 31.36 2.84
N PRO A 4 53.96 30.41 3.38
CA PRO A 4 54.15 29.11 2.76
C PRO A 4 53.00 28.15 3.06
N PHE A 5 52.74 27.32 2.05
CA PHE A 5 51.84 26.19 1.99
C PHE A 5 52.36 25.07 2.91
N VAL A 6 51.50 24.51 3.76
CA VAL A 6 51.82 23.39 4.66
C VAL A 6 51.32 22.10 4.02
N ASP A 7 52.23 21.15 3.83
CA ASP A 7 51.95 19.82 3.27
C ASP A 7 51.10 18.95 4.21
N PRO A 8 50.25 18.04 3.67
CA PRO A 8 49.49 17.08 4.47
C PRO A 8 50.33 15.85 4.89
N PRO A 9 50.02 15.20 6.02
CA PRO A 9 50.81 14.10 6.55
C PRO A 9 50.57 12.76 5.83
N THR A 10 51.68 12.04 5.69
CA THR A 10 51.86 10.72 5.11
C THR A 10 51.03 9.64 5.81
N ALA A 11 50.30 8.84 5.03
CA ALA A 11 49.56 7.69 5.52
C ALA A 11 50.51 6.59 6.04
N GLY A 12 50.44 6.33 7.35
CA GLY A 12 51.14 5.22 8.00
C GLY A 12 50.45 3.89 7.69
N ALA A 13 51.22 2.95 7.14
CA ALA A 13 50.82 1.57 6.94
C ALA A 13 50.63 0.86 8.29
N SER A 14 49.39 0.45 8.60
CA SER A 14 49.09 -0.43 9.72
C SER A 14 48.92 -1.86 9.23
N SER A 15 49.88 -2.72 9.62
CA SER A 15 49.86 -4.16 9.41
C SER A 15 48.91 -4.83 10.41
N PHE A 16 47.67 -5.10 9.99
CA PHE A 16 46.76 -5.94 10.78
C PHE A 16 47.06 -7.43 10.55
N LYS A 17 47.46 -8.11 11.62
CA LYS A 17 47.61 -9.56 11.70
C LYS A 17 46.25 -10.23 11.61
N VAL A 18 46.07 -11.05 10.58
CA VAL A 18 44.93 -11.96 10.39
C VAL A 18 45.04 -13.10 11.40
N PHE A 19 44.11 -13.17 12.36
CA PHE A 19 43.89 -14.35 13.20
C PHE A 19 43.05 -15.34 12.38
N ARG A 20 43.66 -16.46 11.96
CA ARG A 20 42.96 -17.60 11.37
C ARG A 20 42.33 -18.41 12.50
N GLU A 21 41.00 -18.38 12.58
CA GLU A 21 40.25 -19.28 13.43
C GLU A 21 39.97 -20.58 12.67
N THR A 22 40.37 -21.68 13.28
CA THR A 22 40.35 -23.05 12.75
C THR A 22 38.93 -23.60 12.71
N SER A 23 38.47 -23.98 11.52
CA SER A 23 37.22 -24.69 11.30
C SER A 23 37.31 -26.10 11.87
N ASN A 24 36.42 -26.44 12.81
CA ASN A 24 36.19 -27.81 13.27
C ASN A 24 35.40 -28.57 12.20
N THR A 25 36.08 -29.47 11.50
CA THR A 25 35.51 -30.46 10.57
C THR A 25 34.98 -31.65 11.36
N LEU A 26 33.65 -31.81 11.43
CA LEU A 26 33.01 -33.02 11.92
C LEU A 26 32.96 -34.07 10.80
N ALA A 27 33.37 -35.29 11.15
CA ALA A 27 33.53 -36.44 10.27
C ALA A 27 32.19 -37.02 9.75
N PRO A 28 32.19 -37.65 8.55
CA PRO A 28 31.04 -38.40 8.06
C PRO A 28 31.05 -39.82 8.64
N VAL A 29 29.98 -40.18 9.35
CA VAL A 29 29.73 -41.56 9.78
C VAL A 29 29.15 -42.35 8.61
N HIS A 30 29.86 -43.39 8.21
CA HIS A 30 29.40 -44.43 7.28
C HIS A 30 28.20 -45.18 7.87
N GLY A 31 27.04 -45.10 7.21
CA GLY A 31 25.87 -45.96 7.42
C GLY A 31 25.62 -46.83 6.19
N ALA A 32 25.46 -48.13 6.41
CA ALA A 32 25.32 -49.19 5.42
C ALA A 32 24.00 -49.11 4.61
N PRO A 33 23.93 -49.75 3.42
CA PRO A 33 22.73 -49.78 2.59
C PRO A 33 21.76 -50.87 3.07
N LEU A 34 20.51 -50.49 3.31
CA LEU A 34 19.38 -51.41 3.46
C LEU A 34 18.45 -51.26 2.25
N ASP A 35 18.19 -52.40 1.61
CA ASP A 35 17.28 -52.56 0.47
C ASP A 35 15.85 -52.09 0.80
N PRO A 36 15.15 -51.42 -0.13
CA PRO A 36 13.74 -51.12 0.04
C PRO A 36 12.86 -52.36 -0.27
N PRO A 37 11.81 -52.62 0.51
CA PRO A 37 10.85 -53.66 0.22
C PRO A 37 10.00 -53.29 -1.01
N LYS A 38 9.96 -54.23 -1.95
CA LYS A 38 9.14 -54.24 -3.16
C LYS A 38 7.66 -54.40 -2.78
N CYS A 39 6.90 -53.31 -2.77
CA CYS A 39 5.44 -53.36 -2.64
C CYS A 39 4.76 -53.66 -3.99
N PRO A 40 3.67 -54.46 -3.98
CA PRO A 40 2.98 -54.91 -5.19
C PRO A 40 2.10 -53.82 -5.79
N ALA A 41 2.00 -53.89 -7.12
CA ALA A 41 1.09 -53.12 -7.95
C ALA A 41 -0.37 -53.36 -7.56
N ALA A 42 -1.13 -52.29 -7.35
CA ALA A 42 -2.58 -52.30 -7.32
C ALA A 42 -3.12 -50.94 -7.82
N ASP A 43 -3.78 -51.03 -8.98
CA ASP A 43 -5.00 -50.34 -9.38
C ASP A 43 -5.04 -48.81 -9.42
N THR A 44 -4.95 -48.33 -10.67
CA THR A 44 -5.51 -47.09 -11.22
C THR A 44 -6.77 -46.58 -10.53
N PRO A 45 -6.75 -45.38 -9.93
CA PRO A 45 -7.93 -44.56 -9.78
C PRO A 45 -8.02 -43.58 -10.96
N THR A 46 -9.05 -43.80 -11.77
CA THR A 46 -9.90 -42.80 -12.42
C THR A 46 -9.30 -41.40 -12.58
N THR A 47 -8.93 -41.09 -13.82
CA THR A 47 -8.68 -39.74 -14.35
C THR A 47 -9.83 -38.80 -13.96
N SER A 48 -9.69 -38.18 -12.80
CA SER A 48 -10.46 -37.00 -12.40
C SER A 48 -10.06 -35.89 -13.36
N ALA A 49 -11.03 -35.42 -14.15
CA ALA A 49 -10.88 -34.31 -15.05
C ALA A 49 -10.43 -33.08 -14.26
N GLN A 50 -9.12 -32.83 -14.23
CA GLN A 50 -8.61 -31.57 -13.73
C GLN A 50 -9.20 -30.48 -14.63
N PRO A 51 -9.84 -29.45 -14.06
CA PRO A 51 -10.34 -28.34 -14.85
C PRO A 51 -9.15 -27.79 -15.61
N LEU A 52 -9.26 -27.77 -16.95
CA LEU A 52 -8.34 -27.09 -17.84
C LEU A 52 -8.33 -25.62 -17.43
N ILE A 53 -7.45 -25.28 -16.48
CA ILE A 53 -7.15 -23.89 -16.16
C ILE A 53 -6.60 -23.34 -17.47
N PRO A 54 -7.28 -22.37 -18.11
CA PRO A 54 -6.75 -21.76 -19.32
C PRO A 54 -5.35 -21.25 -18.96
N SER A 55 -4.35 -21.90 -19.56
CA SER A 55 -2.97 -21.44 -19.54
C SER A 55 -2.97 -20.14 -20.33
N PHE A 56 -3.35 -19.06 -19.66
CA PHE A 56 -3.00 -17.73 -20.12
C PHE A 56 -1.49 -17.79 -20.27
N ALA A 57 -1.02 -17.74 -21.51
CA ALA A 57 0.40 -17.69 -21.80
C ALA A 57 0.94 -16.48 -21.03
N THR A 58 1.51 -16.75 -19.85
CA THR A 58 2.00 -15.74 -18.93
C THR A 58 3.18 -15.13 -19.64
N LYS A 59 2.93 -14.06 -20.39
CA LYS A 59 4.00 -13.20 -20.89
C LYS A 59 4.84 -12.89 -19.67
N GLU A 60 6.11 -13.25 -19.76
CA GLU A 60 7.07 -13.10 -18.68
C GLU A 60 7.20 -11.61 -18.38
N LEU A 61 6.45 -11.14 -17.38
CA LEU A 61 6.51 -9.76 -16.92
C LEU A 61 7.85 -9.59 -16.21
N LYS A 62 8.58 -8.53 -16.54
CA LYS A 62 9.90 -8.25 -15.94
C LYS A 62 9.82 -7.60 -14.56
N VAL A 63 8.60 -7.45 -14.04
CA VAL A 63 8.33 -6.79 -12.77
C VAL A 63 7.59 -7.77 -11.87
N PRO A 64 7.80 -7.69 -10.54
CA PRO A 64 7.01 -8.44 -9.57
C PRO A 64 5.52 -8.30 -9.87
N PHE A 65 4.88 -9.43 -10.11
CA PHE A 65 3.47 -9.52 -10.47
C PHE A 65 2.74 -10.40 -9.48
N MET A 66 1.51 -10.02 -9.12
CA MET A 66 0.59 -10.91 -8.43
C MET A 66 -0.82 -10.80 -8.99
N THR A 67 -1.53 -11.93 -8.95
CA THR A 67 -2.96 -12.00 -9.23
C THR A 67 -3.72 -12.22 -7.93
N LEU A 68 -4.66 -11.33 -7.63
CA LEU A 68 -5.60 -11.48 -6.53
C LEU A 68 -6.73 -12.43 -6.93
N ASP A 69 -7.22 -13.20 -5.96
CA ASP A 69 -8.29 -14.18 -6.17
C ASP A 69 -9.68 -13.59 -6.43
N GLN A 70 -9.80 -12.27 -6.33
CA GLN A 70 -11.05 -11.53 -6.50
C GLN A 70 -11.28 -11.16 -7.97
N GLU A 71 -12.52 -10.84 -8.31
CA GLU A 71 -12.88 -10.34 -9.63
C GLU A 71 -12.44 -8.88 -9.83
N ARG A 72 -12.49 -8.08 -8.77
CA ARG A 72 -12.11 -6.66 -8.77
C ARG A 72 -11.32 -6.34 -7.51
N VAL A 73 -10.48 -5.31 -7.60
CA VAL A 73 -9.73 -4.80 -6.44
C VAL A 73 -10.57 -3.73 -5.78
N THR A 74 -11.02 -3.98 -4.55
CA THR A 74 -11.77 -2.98 -3.78
C THR A 74 -10.87 -1.81 -3.38
N ASP A 75 -11.48 -0.67 -3.06
CA ASP A 75 -10.80 0.52 -2.55
C ASP A 75 -9.98 0.23 -1.27
N THR A 76 -10.55 -0.54 -0.33
CA THR A 76 -9.86 -0.96 0.89
C THR A 76 -8.60 -1.77 0.60
N ILE A 77 -8.67 -2.70 -0.36
CA ILE A 77 -7.56 -3.58 -0.72
C ILE A 77 -6.47 -2.81 -1.45
N ALA A 78 -6.84 -1.93 -2.40
CA ALA A 78 -5.90 -1.08 -3.10
C ALA A 78 -5.15 -0.15 -2.12
N ALA A 79 -5.87 0.46 -1.17
CA ALA A 79 -5.28 1.29 -0.12
C ALA A 79 -4.33 0.52 0.79
N GLY A 80 -4.75 -0.65 1.28
CA GLY A 80 -3.93 -1.50 2.15
C GLY A 80 -2.66 -2.01 1.46
N LEU A 81 -2.76 -2.44 0.20
CA LEU A 81 -1.61 -2.85 -0.59
C LEU A 81 -0.64 -1.70 -0.88
N ALA A 82 -1.14 -0.49 -1.14
CA ALA A 82 -0.29 0.69 -1.33
C ALA A 82 0.53 1.01 -0.07
N ILE A 83 -0.08 0.98 1.12
CA ILE A 83 0.61 1.17 2.40
C ILE A 83 1.61 0.05 2.68
N SER A 84 1.21 -1.20 2.45
CA SER A 84 2.09 -2.37 2.63
C SER A 84 3.33 -2.27 1.73
N LEU A 85 3.15 -1.91 0.45
CA LEU A 85 4.25 -1.68 -0.48
C LEU A 85 5.14 -0.51 -0.03
N LEU A 86 4.58 0.61 0.43
CA LEU A 86 5.36 1.73 0.95
C LEU A 86 6.25 1.29 2.12
N GLY A 87 5.72 0.52 3.06
CA GLY A 87 6.50 -0.03 4.18
C GLY A 87 7.66 -0.91 3.71
N HIS A 88 7.41 -1.77 2.71
CA HIS A 88 8.47 -2.59 2.09
C HIS A 88 9.51 -1.74 1.36
N VAL A 89 9.09 -0.75 0.58
CA VAL A 89 10.00 0.15 -0.16
C VAL A 89 10.91 0.93 0.79
N LEU A 90 10.35 1.47 1.88
CA LEU A 90 11.15 2.17 2.89
C LEU A 90 12.21 1.25 3.50
N PHE A 91 11.86 0.01 3.81
CA PHE A 91 12.81 -0.95 4.37
C PHE A 91 13.87 -1.40 3.34
N LEU A 92 13.44 -1.85 2.16
CA LEU A 92 14.32 -2.36 1.10
C LEU A 92 15.28 -1.30 0.54
N LYS A 93 14.87 -0.02 0.57
CA LYS A 93 15.71 1.12 0.17
C LYS A 93 16.45 1.78 1.33
N GLY A 94 16.53 1.10 2.49
CA GLY A 94 17.30 1.56 3.64
C GLY A 94 16.83 2.89 4.25
N GLN A 95 15.57 3.27 4.02
CA GLN A 95 14.97 4.46 4.62
C GLN A 95 14.56 4.22 6.07
N VAL A 96 14.39 2.96 6.48
CA VAL A 96 14.10 2.58 7.87
C VAL A 96 14.94 1.36 8.29
N PRO A 97 15.31 1.25 9.58
CA PRO A 97 16.20 0.20 10.06
C PRO A 97 15.52 -1.18 10.11
N PHE A 98 14.19 -1.21 10.31
CA PHE A 98 13.38 -2.42 10.43
C PHE A 98 12.12 -2.31 9.58
N PRO A 99 11.48 -3.45 9.22
CA PRO A 99 10.15 -3.43 8.62
C PRO A 99 9.16 -2.66 9.49
N VAL A 100 8.34 -1.79 8.89
CA VAL A 100 7.38 -0.92 9.59
C VAL A 100 6.48 -1.71 10.54
N ALA A 101 6.00 -2.89 10.12
CA ALA A 101 5.15 -3.75 10.96
C ALA A 101 5.86 -4.26 12.23
N GLN A 102 7.19 -4.43 12.19
CA GLN A 102 7.99 -4.76 13.37
C GLN A 102 8.20 -3.51 14.23
N MET A 103 8.51 -2.38 13.60
CA MET A 103 8.66 -1.10 14.31
C MET A 103 7.41 -0.74 15.10
N MET A 104 6.20 -1.02 14.62
CA MET A 104 4.98 -0.74 15.39
C MET A 104 4.87 -1.56 16.69
N ARG A 105 5.52 -2.73 16.76
CA ARG A 105 5.42 -3.66 17.91
C ARG A 105 6.60 -3.56 18.89
N MET A 106 7.72 -2.97 18.45
CA MET A 106 8.91 -2.87 19.29
C MET A 106 8.67 -1.90 20.45
N PRO A 107 8.94 -2.27 21.71
CA PRO A 107 8.85 -1.31 22.81
C PRO A 107 9.90 -0.21 22.62
N ALA A 108 9.64 1.01 23.11
CA ALA A 108 10.56 2.14 23.09
C ALA A 108 11.71 1.98 24.12
N ARG A 109 12.37 0.81 24.17
CA ARG A 109 13.42 0.54 25.16
C ARG A 109 14.65 1.38 24.84
N GLN A 110 14.93 2.37 25.71
CA GLN A 110 16.17 3.17 25.79
C GLN A 110 16.86 3.48 24.46
N THR A 111 16.07 3.92 23.47
CA THR A 111 16.62 4.51 22.24
C THR A 111 16.85 6.00 22.48
N ASP A 112 17.81 6.60 21.79
CA ASP A 112 18.05 8.04 21.81
C ASP A 112 16.70 8.77 21.67
N PRO A 113 16.35 9.75 22.55
CA PRO A 113 15.09 10.49 22.44
C PRO A 113 14.84 11.05 21.03
N ARG A 114 15.92 11.34 20.28
CA ARG A 114 15.82 11.77 18.88
C ARG A 114 15.36 10.67 17.93
N SER A 115 15.87 9.43 18.04
CA SER A 115 15.43 8.32 17.18
C SER A 115 14.00 7.90 17.51
N LEU A 116 13.62 7.94 18.79
CA LEU A 116 12.24 7.71 19.22
C LEU A 116 11.26 8.73 18.61
N LYS A 117 11.62 10.02 18.60
CA LYS A 117 10.82 11.06 17.95
C LYS A 117 10.68 10.82 16.45
N LYS A 118 11.78 10.55 15.74
CA LYS A 118 11.75 10.24 14.29
C LYS A 118 10.87 9.03 13.98
N ARG A 119 10.95 7.99 14.81
CA ARG A 119 10.08 6.81 14.72
C ARG A 119 8.60 7.20 14.88
N GLN A 120 8.27 7.98 15.90
CA GLN A 120 6.90 8.40 16.16
C GLN A 120 6.35 9.26 15.02
N ASP A 121 7.15 10.21 14.52
CA ASP A 121 6.78 11.08 13.39
C ASP A 121 6.53 10.25 12.12
N LEU A 122 7.37 9.25 11.84
CA LEU A 122 7.16 8.32 10.73
C LEU A 122 5.84 7.53 10.89
N LEU A 123 5.62 6.92 12.06
CA LEU A 123 4.42 6.12 12.31
C LEU A 123 3.14 6.96 12.24
N SER A 124 3.17 8.17 12.79
CA SER A 124 2.06 9.13 12.70
C SER A 124 1.78 9.56 11.24
N SER A 125 2.85 9.79 10.46
CA SER A 125 2.73 10.12 9.04
C SER A 125 2.14 8.96 8.23
N LEU A 126 2.54 7.72 8.52
CA LEU A 126 1.99 6.53 7.87
C LEU A 126 0.53 6.27 8.25
N ASP A 127 0.14 6.52 9.51
CA ASP A 127 -1.25 6.42 9.96
C ASP A 127 -2.14 7.46 9.25
N THR A 128 -1.66 8.70 9.20
CA THR A 128 -2.32 9.79 8.47
C THR A 128 -2.46 9.47 6.98
N LEU A 129 -1.40 8.96 6.34
CA LEU A 129 -1.44 8.53 4.94
C LEU A 129 -2.40 7.36 4.74
N THR A 130 -2.48 6.41 5.68
CA THR A 130 -3.39 5.26 5.61
C THR A 130 -4.84 5.72 5.59
N SER A 131 -5.22 6.61 6.52
CA SER A 131 -6.56 7.22 6.56
C SER A 131 -6.89 7.96 5.26
N HIS A 132 -5.94 8.77 4.76
CA HIS A 132 -6.12 9.46 3.48
C HIS A 132 -6.24 8.50 2.30
N LEU A 133 -5.44 7.43 2.21
CA LEU A 133 -5.50 6.50 1.08
C LEU A 133 -6.84 5.76 1.01
N GLN A 134 -7.43 5.38 2.15
CA GLN A 134 -8.76 4.76 2.18
C GLN A 134 -9.80 5.65 1.48
N THR A 135 -9.91 6.92 1.91
CA THR A 135 -10.83 7.90 1.33
C THR A 135 -10.46 8.29 -0.10
N THR A 136 -9.16 8.35 -0.40
CA THR A 136 -8.63 8.64 -1.75
C THR A 136 -9.08 7.62 -2.78
N PHE A 137 -8.96 6.32 -2.48
CA PHE A 137 -9.36 5.27 -3.42
C PHE A 137 -10.87 5.25 -3.63
N SER A 138 -11.67 5.53 -2.59
CA SER A 138 -13.13 5.69 -2.75
C SER A 138 -13.48 6.88 -3.66
N VAL A 139 -12.89 8.06 -3.44
CA VAL A 139 -13.12 9.25 -4.29
C VAL A 139 -12.61 9.03 -5.71
N LEU A 140 -11.45 8.40 -5.86
CA LEU A 140 -10.85 8.09 -7.17
C LEU A 140 -11.73 7.10 -7.94
N SER A 141 -12.26 6.08 -7.27
CA SER A 141 -13.20 5.12 -7.85
C SER A 141 -14.42 5.84 -8.45
N SER A 142 -15.00 6.81 -7.73
CA SER A 142 -16.11 7.61 -8.23
C SER A 142 -15.71 8.55 -9.36
N ALA A 143 -14.57 9.23 -9.26
CA ALA A 143 -14.06 10.06 -10.35
C ALA A 143 -13.85 9.22 -11.63
N LEU A 144 -13.28 8.02 -11.52
CA LEU A 144 -13.11 7.12 -12.67
C LEU A 144 -14.46 6.61 -13.22
N ALA A 145 -15.49 6.48 -12.38
CA ALA A 145 -16.83 6.07 -12.79
C ALA A 145 -17.49 7.06 -13.75
N GLU A 146 -17.25 8.35 -13.55
CA GLU A 146 -17.77 9.42 -14.40
C GLU A 146 -17.08 9.47 -15.77
N LYS A 147 -15.83 8.97 -15.85
CA LYS A 147 -15.09 8.90 -17.11
C LYS A 147 -15.72 7.88 -18.05
N ALA A 148 -16.13 6.76 -17.46
CA ALA A 148 -16.73 5.67 -18.19
C ALA A 148 -18.19 6.01 -18.49
N ASN A 149 -18.48 6.67 -19.61
CA ASN A 149 -19.84 6.79 -20.17
C ASN A 149 -20.44 5.42 -20.58
N LYS A 150 -19.78 4.31 -20.21
CA LYS A 150 -20.16 2.94 -20.54
C LYS A 150 -21.16 2.40 -19.52
N PRO A 151 -22.14 1.60 -19.97
CA PRO A 151 -23.07 0.93 -19.07
C PRO A 151 -22.31 0.05 -18.07
N LEU A 152 -22.80 -0.02 -16.83
CA LEU A 152 -22.20 -0.75 -15.71
C LEU A 152 -21.80 -2.20 -16.06
N SER A 153 -22.56 -2.87 -16.93
CA SER A 153 -22.32 -4.25 -17.34
C SER A 153 -21.04 -4.45 -18.16
N GLU A 154 -20.48 -3.39 -18.75
CA GLU A 154 -19.28 -3.44 -19.60
C GLU A 154 -18.06 -2.77 -18.94
N ARG A 155 -18.22 -2.27 -17.72
CA ARG A 155 -17.13 -1.60 -17.00
C ARG A 155 -16.20 -2.64 -16.41
N ASP A 156 -15.22 -3.05 -17.18
CA ASP A 156 -14.02 -3.69 -16.63
C ASP A 156 -13.36 -2.70 -15.66
N GLY A 157 -12.75 -3.20 -14.59
CA GLY A 157 -12.13 -2.33 -13.59
C GLY A 157 -11.07 -1.41 -14.20
N GLU A 158 -10.80 -0.29 -13.55
CA GLU A 158 -9.87 0.72 -14.06
C GLU A 158 -8.46 0.52 -13.50
N GLN A 159 -7.46 0.93 -14.28
CA GLN A 159 -6.06 0.85 -13.87
C GLN A 159 -5.66 2.11 -13.11
N VAL A 160 -5.07 1.94 -11.93
CA VAL A 160 -4.58 3.01 -11.07
C VAL A 160 -3.09 2.90 -10.86
N TYR A 161 -2.45 4.07 -10.79
CA TYR A 161 -1.00 4.19 -10.64
C TYR A 161 -0.68 5.07 -9.43
N ILE A 162 0.14 4.55 -8.54
CA ILE A 162 0.80 5.31 -7.48
C ILE A 162 2.30 5.26 -7.73
N MET A 163 3.00 6.37 -7.53
CA MET A 163 4.44 6.44 -7.59
C MET A 163 5.01 6.84 -6.23
N ILE A 164 5.95 6.05 -5.74
CA ILE A 164 6.73 6.32 -4.53
C ILE A 164 8.10 6.81 -4.99
N VAL A 165 8.44 8.05 -4.66
CA VAL A 165 9.71 8.67 -5.05
C VAL A 165 10.54 8.94 -3.80
N LEU A 166 11.73 8.33 -3.72
CA LEU A 166 12.66 8.55 -2.62
C LEU A 166 13.75 9.53 -3.06
N GLY A 167 13.90 10.66 -2.37
CA GLY A 167 14.91 11.67 -2.69
C GLY A 167 14.67 13.02 -2.02
N PRO A 168 15.55 14.00 -2.22
CA PRO A 168 15.33 15.38 -1.77
C PRO A 168 14.16 16.07 -2.51
N SER A 169 13.84 15.64 -3.73
CA SER A 169 12.69 16.11 -4.49
C SER A 169 12.22 15.06 -5.49
N VAL A 170 11.05 15.28 -6.10
CA VAL A 170 10.51 14.42 -7.16
C VAL A 170 11.41 14.40 -8.42
N THR A 171 12.02 15.54 -8.74
CA THR A 171 12.91 15.70 -9.91
C THR A 171 14.33 15.17 -9.65
N ALA A 172 14.82 15.28 -8.42
CA ALA A 172 16.12 14.76 -7.98
C ALA A 172 15.97 13.44 -7.21
N ALA A 173 15.18 12.52 -7.76
CA ALA A 173 14.92 11.23 -7.16
C ALA A 173 16.20 10.37 -7.06
N LYS A 174 16.30 9.57 -6.00
CA LYS A 174 17.32 8.51 -5.80
C LYS A 174 16.75 7.11 -6.04
N ALA A 175 15.47 6.90 -5.72
CA ALA A 175 14.70 5.75 -6.19
C ALA A 175 13.30 6.16 -6.68
N ARG A 176 12.72 5.39 -7.61
CA ARG A 176 11.33 5.50 -8.04
C ARG A 176 10.72 4.12 -8.09
N VAL A 177 9.56 3.96 -7.46
CA VAL A 177 8.79 2.70 -7.45
C VAL A 177 7.37 3.00 -7.90
N LEU A 178 6.91 2.31 -8.96
CA LEU A 178 5.55 2.37 -9.48
C LEU A 178 4.72 1.23 -8.90
N PHE A 179 3.57 1.56 -8.36
CA PHE A 179 2.54 0.63 -7.94
C PHE A 179 1.41 0.68 -8.95
N VAL A 180 1.19 -0.42 -9.66
CA VAL A 180 0.14 -0.54 -10.68
C VAL A 180 -0.93 -1.47 -10.15
N VAL A 181 -2.14 -0.96 -9.98
CA VAL A 181 -3.32 -1.74 -9.62
C VAL A 181 -4.19 -1.82 -10.85
N ASP A 182 -4.42 -3.02 -11.35
CA ASP A 182 -5.34 -3.28 -12.44
C ASP A 182 -6.63 -3.89 -11.92
N GLY A 183 -7.75 -3.49 -12.53
CA GLY A 183 -9.07 -3.94 -12.10
C GLY A 183 -9.60 -3.27 -10.83
N LEU A 184 -9.27 -2.00 -10.56
CA LEU A 184 -9.88 -1.25 -9.45
C LEU A 184 -11.40 -1.21 -9.64
N GLU A 185 -12.13 -1.49 -8.56
CA GLU A 185 -13.58 -1.40 -8.54
C GLU A 185 -14.03 0.07 -8.69
N VAL A 186 -14.94 0.31 -9.62
CA VAL A 186 -15.44 1.64 -9.97
C VAL A 186 -16.88 1.77 -9.49
N LYS A 187 -17.11 2.56 -8.44
CA LYS A 187 -18.40 2.75 -7.77
C LYS A 187 -18.99 4.12 -8.12
N LEU A 188 -20.20 4.15 -8.69
CA LEU A 188 -20.96 5.39 -8.85
C LEU A 188 -21.51 5.81 -7.48
N TRP A 189 -21.05 6.93 -6.96
CA TRP A 189 -21.45 7.41 -5.62
C TRP A 189 -22.95 7.74 -5.53
N GLU A 190 -23.55 8.09 -6.67
CA GLU A 190 -24.93 8.57 -6.79
C GLU A 190 -25.99 7.45 -6.68
N GLU A 191 -25.61 6.18 -6.77
CA GLU A 191 -26.55 5.07 -6.49
C GLU A 191 -26.57 4.71 -5.00
N ARG A 192 -26.05 5.55 -4.09
CA ARG A 192 -26.50 5.53 -2.69
C ARG A 192 -27.85 6.22 -2.61
N VAL A 193 -28.82 5.56 -3.23
CA VAL A 193 -30.18 5.37 -2.74
C VAL A 193 -30.50 6.28 -1.55
N ASP A 194 -30.92 7.50 -1.83
CA ASP A 194 -31.75 8.31 -0.94
C ASP A 194 -33.14 7.65 -0.78
N LEU A 195 -33.19 6.32 -0.60
CA LEU A 195 -34.27 5.68 0.14
C LEU A 195 -33.99 6.00 1.60
N HIS A 196 -34.14 7.28 1.93
CA HIS A 196 -34.84 7.59 3.16
C HIS A 196 -36.11 6.74 3.08
N PRO A 197 -36.35 5.78 3.99
CA PRO A 197 -37.63 5.10 4.02
C PRO A 197 -38.65 6.22 4.18
N GLN A 198 -39.33 6.58 3.08
CA GLN A 198 -40.58 7.30 3.15
C GLN A 198 -41.44 6.42 4.03
N ASN A 199 -41.49 6.72 5.32
CA ASN A 199 -42.51 6.21 6.22
C ASN A 199 -43.83 6.60 5.57
N PRO A 200 -44.55 5.67 4.92
CA PRO A 200 -45.78 5.99 4.26
C PRO A 200 -46.88 5.84 5.32
N ASP A 201 -46.82 6.61 6.40
CA ASP A 201 -47.95 6.85 7.31
C ASP A 201 -47.49 7.66 8.52
N THR A 202 -47.55 8.99 8.42
CA THR A 202 -48.15 9.76 9.52
C THR A 202 -48.76 10.99 8.90
N GLY A 203 -49.97 10.79 8.36
CA GLY A 203 -50.88 11.91 8.20
C GLY A 203 -51.15 12.54 9.56
N ASP A 204 -51.16 13.87 9.53
CA ASP A 204 -52.14 14.73 10.21
C ASP A 204 -51.60 15.68 11.30
N ALA A 205 -51.96 16.95 11.05
CA ALA A 205 -52.19 18.06 11.95
C ALA A 205 -51.05 19.03 12.35
N SER A 206 -51.34 20.30 12.03
CA SER A 206 -50.86 21.58 12.61
C SER A 206 -49.58 22.14 12.00
N GLU A 207 -49.65 23.04 11.02
CA GLU A 207 -49.93 24.48 11.18
C GLU A 207 -49.18 25.16 12.34
N ASN A 208 -48.40 26.16 11.95
CA ASN A 208 -48.17 27.45 12.61
C ASN A 208 -46.86 27.67 13.40
N VAL A 209 -46.44 28.96 13.42
CA VAL A 209 -45.27 29.61 14.07
C VAL A 209 -44.09 29.80 13.11
N GLU A 210 -44.10 30.87 12.30
CA GLU A 210 -43.73 32.28 12.61
C GLU A 210 -42.20 32.51 12.59
N GLU A 211 -41.84 33.33 11.61
CA GLU A 211 -40.73 34.28 11.52
C GLU A 211 -39.85 34.42 12.78
N ASN A 212 -38.54 34.17 12.62
CA ASN A 212 -37.56 34.78 13.51
C ASN A 212 -36.34 35.24 12.71
N ASP A 213 -36.43 36.50 12.29
CA ASP A 213 -35.34 37.38 11.93
C ASP A 213 -34.31 37.40 13.07
N SER A 214 -33.05 37.10 12.77
CA SER A 214 -31.95 37.47 13.66
C SER A 214 -30.69 37.78 12.85
N ASP A 215 -30.65 39.05 12.43
CA ASP A 215 -29.44 39.86 12.33
C ASP A 215 -28.56 39.68 13.58
N ALA A 216 -27.30 39.33 13.38
CA ALA A 216 -26.24 39.52 14.37
C ALA A 216 -24.87 39.59 13.68
N GLU A 217 -24.46 40.83 13.35
CA GLU A 217 -23.16 41.45 13.66
C GLU A 217 -21.91 40.56 13.55
N SER A 218 -21.06 40.79 12.54
CA SER A 218 -19.91 41.70 12.64
C SER A 218 -18.94 41.35 13.79
N SER A 219 -17.85 40.67 13.43
CA SER A 219 -16.62 40.69 14.23
C SER A 219 -15.42 40.80 13.28
N GLU A 220 -15.07 42.05 13.00
CA GLU A 220 -13.72 42.45 12.61
C GLU A 220 -12.79 42.10 13.78
N GLN A 221 -11.76 41.29 13.52
CA GLN A 221 -10.67 41.12 14.48
C GLN A 221 -9.35 41.46 13.82
N GLU A 222 -8.83 42.57 14.33
CA GLU A 222 -7.66 43.32 13.94
C GLU A 222 -6.35 42.56 14.21
N ASP A 223 -5.36 43.01 13.45
CA ASP A 223 -3.91 42.94 13.61
C ASP A 223 -3.35 42.56 14.99
N ALA A 224 -2.42 41.61 14.96
CA ALA A 224 -1.27 41.59 15.86
C ALA A 224 -0.04 41.12 15.09
N GLU A 225 0.70 42.09 14.55
CA GLU A 225 2.10 41.94 14.20
C GLU A 225 2.89 41.63 15.48
N ASP A 226 3.50 40.45 15.57
CA ASP A 226 4.48 40.14 16.62
C ASP A 226 5.82 39.81 15.95
N GLU A 227 6.61 40.87 15.78
CA GLU A 227 8.04 40.77 15.51
C GLU A 227 8.75 40.35 16.79
N SER A 228 9.24 39.10 16.82
CA SER A 228 10.19 38.66 17.85
C SER A 228 11.45 38.13 17.20
N GLU A 229 12.37 39.05 16.93
CA GLU A 229 13.80 38.74 16.79
C GLU A 229 14.34 38.34 18.17
N GLY A 230 14.50 37.03 18.37
CA GLY A 230 15.03 36.43 19.60
C GLY A 230 16.35 35.71 19.33
N ASP A 231 17.41 36.49 19.14
CA ASP A 231 18.80 36.07 19.23
C ASP A 231 19.07 35.52 20.64
N SER A 232 19.46 34.25 20.75
CA SER A 232 20.02 33.71 22.00
C SER A 232 21.03 32.61 21.73
N GLU A 233 22.26 33.06 21.54
CA GLU A 233 23.47 32.28 21.77
C GLU A 233 23.56 31.90 23.26
N TYR A 234 23.46 30.61 23.57
CA TYR A 234 24.01 30.09 24.82
C TYR A 234 24.75 28.77 24.57
N GLU A 235 26.07 28.92 24.50
CA GLU A 235 27.05 27.88 24.79
C GLU A 235 26.95 27.54 26.28
N THR A 236 26.46 26.33 26.61
CA THR A 236 26.62 25.79 27.95
C THR A 236 27.33 24.45 27.87
N ALA A 237 28.65 24.50 28.02
CA ALA A 237 29.46 23.37 28.40
C ALA A 237 28.98 22.86 29.77
N SER A 238 28.35 21.69 29.80
CA SER A 238 28.08 20.97 31.04
C SER A 238 28.93 19.72 31.07
N ASP A 239 30.12 19.90 31.62
CA ASP A 239 30.94 18.86 32.21
C ASP A 239 30.14 18.23 33.36
N SER A 240 29.95 16.92 33.32
CA SER A 240 29.31 16.18 34.42
C SER A 240 30.00 14.84 34.56
N GLU A 241 30.98 14.88 35.44
CA GLU A 241 31.72 13.72 35.93
C GLU A 241 30.80 12.82 36.78
N GLU A 242 30.87 11.54 36.43
CA GLU A 242 31.09 10.43 37.36
C GLU A 242 30.57 10.58 38.81
N THR A 243 29.42 9.97 39.10
CA THR A 243 29.24 9.26 40.37
C THR A 243 28.45 7.98 40.15
N GLY A 244 29.10 6.86 40.43
CA GLY A 244 28.49 5.54 40.38
C GLY A 244 27.38 5.36 41.42
N SER A 245 26.42 4.50 41.07
CA SER A 245 25.68 3.74 42.07
C SER A 245 25.22 2.43 41.44
N ALA A 246 25.94 1.37 41.77
CA ALA A 246 25.50 0.01 41.54
C ALA A 246 24.26 -0.25 42.39
N SER A 247 23.15 -0.61 41.75
CA SER A 247 22.01 -1.21 42.42
C SER A 247 21.61 -2.46 41.65
N GLU A 248 21.78 -3.59 42.33
CA GLU A 248 21.51 -4.93 41.87
C GLU A 248 20.04 -5.10 41.42
N PRO A 249 19.76 -5.92 40.40
CA PRO A 249 18.39 -6.27 40.03
C PRO A 249 17.80 -7.27 41.03
N PRO A 250 16.54 -7.10 41.50
CA PRO A 250 15.90 -8.14 42.29
C PRO A 250 15.59 -9.38 41.44
N LEU A 251 15.98 -10.51 42.00
CA LEU A 251 15.70 -11.86 41.53
C LEU A 251 14.20 -12.19 41.56
N SER A 252 13.72 -12.75 40.46
CA SER A 252 12.83 -13.92 40.40
C SER A 252 11.54 -13.90 41.22
N ARG A 253 10.39 -13.62 40.58
CA ARG A 253 9.09 -14.24 40.94
C ARG A 253 8.18 -14.42 39.72
N SER A 254 8.14 -15.64 39.21
CA SER A 254 6.93 -16.24 38.62
C SER A 254 6.26 -17.09 39.70
N PRO A 255 4.92 -17.06 39.78
CA PRO A 255 4.22 -18.33 39.66
C PRO A 255 2.99 -18.25 38.74
N SER A 256 2.69 -19.42 38.18
CA SER A 256 1.61 -19.84 37.29
C SER A 256 0.21 -19.33 37.66
N PRO A 257 -0.69 -19.17 36.68
CA PRO A 257 -2.12 -19.26 36.93
C PRO A 257 -2.59 -20.72 36.78
N ASP A 258 -3.23 -21.19 37.84
CA ASP A 258 -3.94 -22.46 37.95
C ASP A 258 -5.07 -22.60 36.91
N ALA A 259 -5.25 -23.84 36.47
CA ALA A 259 -6.45 -24.31 35.81
C ALA A 259 -7.57 -24.41 36.86
N ASP A 260 -8.72 -23.77 36.61
CA ASP A 260 -10.03 -24.34 36.95
C ASP A 260 -11.18 -23.44 36.47
N ALA A 261 -12.37 -24.05 36.43
CA ALA A 261 -13.69 -23.48 36.16
C ALA A 261 -14.14 -23.44 34.69
N ALA A 262 -14.48 -24.63 34.21
CA ALA A 262 -15.63 -24.82 33.32
C ALA A 262 -16.83 -24.01 33.83
N SER A 263 -17.20 -22.97 33.08
CA SER A 263 -18.44 -22.22 33.26
C SER A 263 -19.19 -22.25 31.93
N SER A 264 -20.25 -23.06 31.93
CA SER A 264 -21.21 -23.22 30.84
C SER A 264 -21.82 -21.87 30.45
N PRO A 265 -22.00 -21.57 29.14
CA PRO A 265 -22.80 -20.43 28.73
C PRO A 265 -24.29 -20.67 29.03
N PRO A 266 -25.03 -19.67 29.51
CA PRO A 266 -26.46 -19.77 29.75
C PRO A 266 -27.23 -19.95 28.43
N SER A 267 -28.25 -20.80 28.50
CA SER A 267 -29.19 -21.16 27.44
C SER A 267 -29.74 -19.97 26.67
N SER A 268 -29.67 -20.09 25.35
CA SER A 268 -30.37 -19.26 24.37
C SER A 268 -31.89 -19.25 24.65
N PRO A 269 -32.56 -18.08 24.64
CA PRO A 269 -34.01 -17.99 24.73
C PRO A 269 -34.66 -18.57 23.47
N GLN A 270 -35.65 -19.43 23.67
CA GLN A 270 -36.41 -20.05 22.59
C GLN A 270 -37.22 -19.01 21.79
N PRO A 271 -37.33 -19.18 20.46
CA PRO A 271 -38.25 -18.40 19.65
C PRO A 271 -39.69 -18.81 19.96
N TYR A 272 -40.47 -17.82 20.41
CA TYR A 272 -41.90 -17.90 20.61
C TYR A 272 -42.58 -18.22 19.28
N LYS A 273 -43.28 -19.37 19.25
CA LYS A 273 -44.27 -19.69 18.23
C LYS A 273 -45.47 -18.75 18.39
N ILE A 274 -45.56 -17.73 17.55
CA ILE A 274 -46.81 -16.98 17.33
C ILE A 274 -47.56 -17.72 16.22
N GLY A 275 -48.77 -18.16 16.54
CA GLY A 275 -49.64 -18.94 15.67
C GLY A 275 -50.23 -18.12 14.51
N PRO A 276 -50.91 -18.83 13.57
CA PRO A 276 -51.52 -18.22 12.40
C PRO A 276 -52.90 -17.68 12.77
N LEU A 277 -53.28 -16.49 12.27
CA LEU A 277 -54.68 -16.12 12.00
C LEU A 277 -54.77 -14.73 11.34
N SER A 278 -55.69 -14.66 10.37
CA SER A 278 -56.45 -13.46 9.95
C SER A 278 -55.68 -12.48 9.07
N GLU A 279 -56.20 -11.92 7.98
CA GLU A 279 -57.32 -12.19 7.07
C GLU A 279 -57.05 -11.25 5.89
N SER A 280 -57.39 -11.68 4.68
CA SER A 280 -57.08 -10.93 3.47
C SER A 280 -58.02 -9.73 3.30
N PRO A 281 -57.53 -8.49 3.05
CA PRO A 281 -58.33 -7.49 2.36
C PRO A 281 -58.13 -7.64 0.85
N LYS A 282 -59.20 -8.09 0.18
CA LYS A 282 -59.34 -8.07 -1.28
C LYS A 282 -59.33 -6.62 -1.78
N TYR A 283 -58.19 -6.14 -2.26
CA TYR A 283 -58.12 -4.92 -3.05
C TYR A 283 -57.96 -5.23 -4.54
N ARG A 284 -59.09 -5.01 -5.23
CA ARG A 284 -59.27 -4.45 -6.57
C ARG A 284 -58.08 -4.55 -7.52
N SER A 285 -58.21 -5.53 -8.42
CA SER A 285 -57.50 -5.64 -9.70
C SER A 285 -57.54 -4.32 -10.49
N SER A 286 -56.39 -3.63 -10.59
CA SER A 286 -56.12 -2.66 -11.65
C SER A 286 -55.34 -3.35 -12.79
N PRO A 287 -55.65 -3.07 -14.06
CA PRO A 287 -55.02 -3.72 -15.19
C PRO A 287 -53.60 -3.19 -15.46
N ALA A 288 -52.63 -4.05 -15.20
CA ALA A 288 -51.41 -4.32 -15.96
C ALA A 288 -50.83 -3.21 -16.86
N ALA A 289 -49.88 -2.43 -16.32
CA ALA A 289 -48.74 -1.96 -17.09
C ALA A 289 -47.54 -2.88 -16.76
N LYS A 290 -47.18 -3.75 -17.70
CA LYS A 290 -46.04 -4.68 -17.59
C LYS A 290 -44.74 -3.92 -17.87
N THR A 291 -44.29 -3.08 -16.95
CA THR A 291 -42.87 -2.69 -16.92
C THR A 291 -42.07 -3.90 -16.41
N PRO A 292 -41.10 -4.43 -17.17
CA PRO A 292 -40.22 -5.48 -16.67
C PRO A 292 -39.38 -4.88 -15.54
N THR A 293 -39.81 -5.13 -14.29
CA THR A 293 -39.02 -4.84 -13.10
C THR A 293 -37.82 -5.77 -13.13
N LEU A 294 -36.72 -5.29 -13.70
CA LEU A 294 -35.43 -5.95 -13.58
C LEU A 294 -35.03 -5.86 -12.11
N TYR A 295 -35.45 -6.87 -11.33
CA TYR A 295 -34.97 -7.09 -9.98
C TYR A 295 -33.47 -7.37 -10.07
N ARG A 296 -32.67 -6.31 -9.96
CA ARG A 296 -31.25 -6.41 -9.68
C ARG A 296 -31.16 -7.04 -8.29
N SER A 297 -30.69 -8.28 -8.22
CA SER A 297 -30.40 -8.93 -6.93
C SER A 297 -29.52 -7.99 -6.12
N ALA A 298 -29.95 -7.66 -4.90
CA ALA A 298 -29.20 -6.79 -4.01
C ALA A 298 -27.74 -7.29 -3.96
N PRO A 299 -26.76 -6.39 -4.11
CA PRO A 299 -25.36 -6.79 -4.05
C PRO A 299 -25.14 -7.54 -2.74
N GLN A 300 -24.59 -8.76 -2.83
CA GLN A 300 -24.25 -9.54 -1.64
C GLN A 300 -23.17 -8.74 -0.89
N GLU A 301 -23.57 -8.09 0.19
CA GLU A 301 -22.66 -7.38 1.07
C GLU A 301 -21.64 -8.39 1.60
N GLN A 302 -20.41 -8.31 1.09
CA GLN A 302 -19.30 -9.07 1.65
C GLN A 302 -19.14 -8.67 3.11
N SER A 303 -19.06 -9.66 4.01
CA SER A 303 -18.87 -9.37 5.42
C SER A 303 -17.51 -8.68 5.62
N TYR A 304 -17.46 -7.65 6.46
CA TYR A 304 -16.21 -6.96 6.84
C TYR A 304 -15.11 -7.94 7.30
N ALA A 305 -15.49 -9.01 8.00
CA ALA A 305 -14.53 -10.04 8.44
C ALA A 305 -13.89 -10.78 7.27
N GLU A 306 -14.63 -10.99 6.19
CA GLU A 306 -14.15 -11.59 4.94
C GLU A 306 -13.20 -10.64 4.22
N GLU A 307 -13.58 -9.37 4.06
CA GLU A 307 -12.74 -8.33 3.46
C GLU A 307 -11.39 -8.20 4.20
N GLN A 308 -11.40 -8.17 5.53
CA GLN A 308 -10.17 -8.14 6.35
C GLN A 308 -9.33 -9.42 6.23
N ARG A 309 -9.93 -10.58 5.97
CA ARG A 309 -9.20 -11.81 5.67
C ARG A 309 -8.56 -11.73 4.28
N GLN A 310 -9.30 -11.23 3.29
CA GLN A 310 -8.83 -11.04 1.92
C GLN A 310 -7.66 -10.06 1.85
N LEU A 311 -7.77 -8.90 2.53
CA LEU A 311 -6.69 -7.92 2.62
C LEU A 311 -5.42 -8.53 3.20
N ARG A 312 -5.51 -9.21 4.35
CA ARG A 312 -4.34 -9.88 4.97
C ARG A 312 -3.74 -10.98 4.09
N SER A 313 -4.56 -11.66 3.30
CA SER A 313 -4.07 -12.64 2.31
C SER A 313 -3.29 -11.94 1.19
N ALA A 314 -3.84 -10.85 0.65
CA ALA A 314 -3.22 -10.05 -0.39
C ALA A 314 -1.88 -9.43 0.07
N GLU A 315 -1.80 -8.91 1.29
CA GLU A 315 -0.56 -8.36 1.87
C GLU A 315 0.54 -9.42 2.03
N ARG A 316 0.17 -10.64 2.47
CA ARG A 316 1.11 -11.77 2.55
C ARG A 316 1.59 -12.19 1.18
N LEU A 317 0.69 -12.22 0.18
CA LEU A 317 1.03 -12.50 -1.20
C LEU A 317 2.02 -11.47 -1.74
N LEU A 318 1.75 -10.17 -1.56
CA LEU A 318 2.65 -9.08 -1.91
C LEU A 318 4.02 -9.24 -1.26
N SER A 319 4.06 -9.47 0.05
CA SER A 319 5.30 -9.65 0.79
C SER A 319 6.13 -10.83 0.24
N ARG A 320 5.47 -11.96 -0.07
CA ARG A 320 6.12 -13.13 -0.67
C ARG A 320 6.60 -12.86 -2.10
N THR A 321 5.79 -12.20 -2.93
CA THR A 321 6.16 -11.82 -4.30
C THR A 321 7.38 -10.91 -4.31
N LEU A 322 7.44 -9.93 -3.40
CA LEU A 322 8.60 -9.06 -3.23
C LEU A 322 9.83 -9.84 -2.73
N ALA A 323 9.66 -10.74 -1.76
CA ALA A 323 10.76 -11.57 -1.26
C ALA A 323 11.34 -12.49 -2.35
N ASN A 324 10.49 -13.10 -3.17
CA ASN A 324 10.90 -13.95 -4.30
C ASN A 324 11.63 -13.13 -5.37
N ALA A 325 11.07 -11.97 -5.74
CA ALA A 325 11.74 -11.05 -6.65
C ALA A 325 13.08 -10.54 -6.10
N CYS A 326 13.26 -10.58 -4.77
CA CYS A 326 14.54 -10.27 -4.13
C CYS A 326 15.54 -11.43 -4.08
N ALA A 327 15.10 -12.66 -4.35
CA ALA A 327 15.93 -13.85 -4.33
C ALA A 327 16.42 -14.24 -5.75
N GLU A 328 15.71 -13.82 -6.79
CA GLU A 328 16.07 -14.13 -8.19
C GLU A 328 17.32 -13.34 -8.63
N GLU A 329 18.36 -14.06 -9.08
CA GLU A 329 19.70 -13.55 -9.41
C GLU A 329 19.71 -12.45 -10.51
N ASP A 330 18.70 -12.45 -11.37
CA ASP A 330 18.49 -11.46 -12.45
C ASP A 330 17.47 -10.35 -12.11
N GLY A 331 16.75 -10.45 -10.98
CA GLY A 331 15.58 -9.62 -10.66
C GLY A 331 15.86 -8.59 -9.58
N MET A 332 15.76 -7.28 -9.89
CA MET A 332 15.86 -6.09 -8.98
C MET A 332 17.00 -6.02 -7.94
N THR A 333 17.77 -7.08 -7.75
CA THR A 333 18.49 -7.36 -6.51
C THR A 333 19.90 -7.86 -6.71
N THR A 334 20.35 -8.14 -7.94
CA THR A 334 21.79 -8.21 -8.16
C THR A 334 22.46 -6.89 -7.73
N GLU A 335 21.77 -5.74 -7.89
CA GLU A 335 22.19 -4.51 -7.21
C GLU A 335 21.74 -4.43 -5.75
N LEU A 336 20.50 -4.72 -5.34
CA LEU A 336 20.07 -4.54 -3.93
C LEU A 336 20.60 -5.57 -2.92
N VAL A 337 20.90 -6.81 -3.31
CA VAL A 337 21.47 -7.88 -2.48
C VAL A 337 22.99 -7.80 -2.45
N LEU A 338 23.66 -7.52 -3.58
CA LEU A 338 25.07 -7.12 -3.50
C LEU A 338 25.20 -5.78 -2.78
N ASN A 339 24.31 -4.81 -2.99
CA ASN A 339 24.26 -3.63 -2.16
C ASN A 339 23.79 -3.96 -0.75
N ASN A 340 23.03 -5.00 -0.42
CA ASN A 340 22.68 -5.29 0.98
C ASN A 340 23.79 -6.02 1.72
N ILE A 341 24.54 -6.91 1.07
CA ILE A 341 25.73 -7.56 1.62
C ILE A 341 26.88 -6.55 1.67
N ARG A 342 27.05 -5.74 0.61
CA ARG A 342 27.96 -4.60 0.59
C ARG A 342 27.48 -3.46 1.49
N ASN A 343 26.19 -3.26 1.75
CA ASN A 343 25.64 -2.33 2.75
C ASN A 343 25.74 -2.91 4.14
N LEU A 344 25.81 -4.23 4.34
CA LEU A 344 26.14 -4.76 5.65
C LEU A 344 27.60 -4.41 5.99
N PHE A 345 28.47 -4.42 4.98
CA PHE A 345 29.88 -4.04 5.10
C PHE A 345 30.14 -2.51 4.97
N CYS A 346 29.32 -1.77 4.23
CA CYS A 346 29.37 -0.31 4.02
C CYS A 346 28.40 0.47 4.93
N ARG A 347 27.54 -0.19 5.73
CA ARG A 347 26.74 0.43 6.80
C ARG A 347 27.64 1.14 7.82
N LEU A 348 28.90 0.76 7.88
CA LEU A 348 29.88 1.43 8.71
C LEU A 348 30.42 2.73 8.11
N GLN A 349 30.23 3.03 6.80
CA GLN A 349 30.84 4.23 6.20
C GLN A 349 30.02 5.03 5.15
N TYR A 350 29.02 4.48 4.44
CA TYR A 350 28.39 5.21 3.30
C TYR A 350 26.92 4.85 2.99
N THR A 351 26.09 4.58 4.01
CA THR A 351 24.64 4.53 3.76
C THR A 351 24.15 5.92 3.33
N PRO A 352 23.47 6.07 2.17
CA PRO A 352 22.89 7.34 1.78
C PRO A 352 21.94 7.79 2.89
N ALA A 353 22.12 9.02 3.36
CA ALA A 353 21.28 9.59 4.41
C ALA A 353 19.80 9.37 4.05
N PRO A 354 18.97 8.90 4.99
CA PRO A 354 17.55 8.75 4.80
C PRO A 354 16.95 10.01 4.19
N THR A 355 16.13 9.82 3.17
CA THR A 355 15.53 10.91 2.39
C THR A 355 14.03 10.98 2.63
N GLN A 356 13.42 12.06 2.12
CA GLN A 356 11.98 12.15 2.05
C GLN A 356 11.43 11.17 1.01
N ALA A 357 10.30 10.55 1.34
CA ALA A 357 9.47 9.82 0.40
C ALA A 357 8.30 10.71 -0.03
N HIS A 358 8.19 10.93 -1.34
CA HIS A 358 7.08 11.64 -1.98
C HIS A 358 6.11 10.61 -2.55
N ILE A 359 4.82 10.75 -2.24
CA ILE A 359 3.76 9.87 -2.72
C ILE A 359 2.96 10.62 -3.78
N LEU A 360 2.91 10.07 -4.98
CA LEU A 360 2.20 10.64 -6.12
C LEU A 360 1.10 9.69 -6.58
N LEU A 361 -0.07 10.22 -6.91
CA LEU A 361 -1.22 9.50 -7.44
C LEU A 361 -1.52 10.00 -8.85
N ARG A 362 -1.76 9.09 -9.79
CA ARG A 362 -2.25 9.46 -11.12
C ARG A 362 -3.78 9.41 -11.13
N ALA A 363 -4.43 10.55 -11.30
CA ALA A 363 -5.89 10.67 -11.23
C ALA A 363 -6.44 11.69 -12.25
N PRO A 364 -7.74 11.61 -12.63
CA PRO A 364 -8.38 12.60 -13.48
C PRO A 364 -8.28 14.03 -12.90
N ARG A 365 -8.36 15.06 -13.74
CA ARG A 365 -8.29 16.46 -13.32
C ARG A 365 -9.42 16.86 -12.35
N ARG A 366 -10.60 16.26 -12.49
CA ARG A 366 -11.74 16.46 -11.57
C ARG A 366 -11.62 15.75 -10.23
N PHE A 367 -10.60 14.90 -10.04
CA PHE A 367 -10.36 14.29 -8.73
C PHE A 367 -10.15 15.40 -7.71
N THR A 368 -10.91 15.41 -6.61
CA THR A 368 -10.78 16.42 -5.57
C THR A 368 -10.69 15.76 -4.21
N HIS A 369 -9.58 15.95 -3.52
CA HIS A 369 -9.38 15.39 -2.18
C HIS A 369 -8.49 16.32 -1.35
N PRO A 370 -8.85 16.65 -0.09
CA PRO A 370 -8.15 17.66 0.72
C PRO A 370 -6.68 17.34 0.99
N ALA A 371 -6.33 16.05 1.08
CA ALA A 371 -4.96 15.61 1.30
C ALA A 371 -4.05 15.59 0.05
N TRP A 372 -4.56 15.94 -1.13
CA TRP A 372 -3.82 15.85 -2.39
C TRP A 372 -3.82 17.18 -3.15
N THR A 373 -2.65 17.56 -3.67
CA THR A 373 -2.48 18.76 -4.49
C THR A 373 -2.13 18.37 -5.93
N PRO A 374 -2.80 18.94 -6.96
CA PRO A 374 -2.48 18.63 -8.35
C PRO A 374 -1.10 19.21 -8.74
N ARG A 375 -0.33 18.45 -9.52
CA ARG A 375 1.04 18.79 -9.95
C ARG A 375 1.16 18.80 -11.48
N GLN A 376 0.41 19.69 -12.12
CA GLN A 376 0.35 19.81 -13.58
C GLN A 376 1.73 19.99 -14.24
N MET A 377 2.65 20.71 -13.57
CA MET A 377 4.01 20.96 -14.08
C MET A 377 4.86 19.70 -14.23
N TRP A 378 4.50 18.59 -13.56
CA TRP A 378 5.25 17.33 -13.62
C TRP A 378 4.62 16.29 -14.53
N THR A 379 3.41 16.56 -15.05
CA THR A 379 2.63 15.56 -15.80
C THR A 379 3.42 15.00 -16.98
N SER A 380 3.92 15.84 -17.89
CA SER A 380 4.64 15.38 -19.07
C SER A 380 5.89 14.54 -18.73
N SER A 381 6.67 14.97 -17.73
CA SER A 381 7.87 14.24 -17.33
C SER A 381 7.55 12.89 -16.67
N LEU A 382 6.52 12.82 -15.82
CA LEU A 382 6.15 11.59 -15.13
C LEU A 382 5.37 10.62 -16.04
N GLU A 383 4.60 11.13 -17.01
CA GLU A 383 3.99 10.30 -18.06
C GLU A 383 5.04 9.60 -18.91
N ASN A 384 6.15 10.27 -19.25
CA ASN A 384 7.27 9.64 -19.95
C ASN A 384 7.89 8.51 -19.12
N VAL A 385 8.09 8.74 -17.82
CA VAL A 385 8.62 7.72 -16.89
C VAL A 385 7.65 6.53 -16.77
N LEU A 386 6.35 6.80 -16.68
CA LEU A 386 5.31 5.76 -16.65
C LEU A 386 5.29 4.97 -17.96
N SER A 387 5.32 5.64 -19.12
CA SER A 387 5.34 4.97 -20.43
C SER A 387 6.57 4.09 -20.57
N ASP A 388 7.75 4.61 -20.24
CA ASP A 388 9.01 3.84 -20.26
C ASP A 388 8.92 2.59 -19.37
N PHE A 389 8.37 2.74 -18.16
CA PHE A 389 8.18 1.62 -17.25
C PHE A 389 7.21 0.57 -17.81
N LEU A 390 6.06 0.99 -18.36
CA LEU A 390 5.05 0.09 -18.92
C LEU A 390 5.58 -0.67 -20.15
N ASP A 391 6.38 -0.01 -20.98
CA ASP A 391 7.02 -0.62 -22.15
C ASP A 391 8.12 -1.62 -21.74
N ASP A 392 8.86 -1.32 -20.67
CA ASP A 392 9.95 -2.17 -20.16
C ASP A 392 9.48 -3.42 -19.46
N SER A 393 8.45 -3.25 -18.63
CA SER A 393 7.84 -4.29 -17.82
C SER A 393 7.08 -5.33 -18.66
N GLY A 394 6.69 -4.96 -19.88
CA GLY A 394 5.84 -5.80 -20.73
C GLY A 394 4.36 -5.77 -20.34
N ILE A 395 3.96 -4.85 -19.44
CA ILE A 395 2.56 -4.68 -19.04
C ILE A 395 1.72 -4.21 -20.23
N ARG A 396 2.26 -3.32 -21.08
CA ARG A 396 1.59 -2.90 -22.31
C ARG A 396 1.56 -4.04 -23.31
N LEU A 397 0.37 -4.58 -23.56
CA LEU A 397 0.15 -5.53 -24.62
C LEU A 397 0.31 -4.79 -25.95
N LYS A 398 1.42 -5.04 -26.66
CA LYS A 398 1.57 -4.58 -28.04
C LYS A 398 0.44 -5.19 -28.86
N GLU A 399 -0.44 -4.34 -29.40
CA GLU A 399 -1.46 -4.80 -30.33
C GLU A 399 -0.77 -5.53 -31.49
N PRO A 400 -1.10 -6.81 -31.75
CA PRO A 400 -0.34 -7.67 -32.67
C PRO A 400 -0.43 -7.29 -34.16
N GLY A 401 -0.94 -6.11 -34.52
CA GLY A 401 -1.19 -5.69 -35.90
C GLY A 401 -0.34 -4.53 -36.42
N VAL A 402 0.32 -3.74 -35.57
CA VAL A 402 1.09 -2.57 -36.02
C VAL A 402 2.54 -3.00 -36.30
N ASN A 403 2.69 -3.83 -37.34
CA ASN A 403 3.97 -4.26 -37.87
C ASN A 403 4.68 -3.06 -38.52
N GLY A 404 5.65 -2.45 -37.85
CA GLY A 404 6.71 -1.74 -38.58
C GLY A 404 7.10 -0.34 -38.15
N THR A 405 7.09 0.01 -36.86
CA THR A 405 7.90 1.16 -36.42
C THR A 405 9.16 0.67 -35.71
N GLU A 406 10.27 1.09 -36.28
CA GLU A 406 11.65 0.79 -35.90
C GLU A 406 11.82 0.81 -34.38
N ARG A 407 12.48 -0.23 -33.83
CA ARG A 407 12.86 -0.28 -32.41
C ARG A 407 13.70 0.96 -32.12
N LYS A 408 13.08 2.01 -31.54
CA LYS A 408 13.78 3.20 -31.08
C LYS A 408 14.94 2.71 -30.22
N LYS A 409 16.16 3.10 -30.60
CA LYS A 409 17.37 2.74 -29.86
C LYS A 409 17.14 3.07 -28.39
N PRO A 410 17.49 2.19 -27.43
CA PRO A 410 17.33 2.47 -26.03
C PRO A 410 18.07 3.77 -25.73
N GLN A 411 17.32 4.85 -25.46
CA GLN A 411 17.92 6.08 -24.97
C GLN A 411 18.65 5.74 -23.67
N LYS A 412 19.79 6.38 -23.41
CA LYS A 412 20.54 6.22 -22.15
C LYS A 412 19.60 6.59 -21.01
N ARG A 413 18.92 5.59 -20.46
CA ARG A 413 17.89 5.80 -19.46
C ARG A 413 18.56 6.34 -18.22
N GLY A 414 17.96 7.40 -17.67
CA GLY A 414 18.33 7.90 -16.37
C GLY A 414 18.05 6.85 -15.30
N GLN A 415 17.82 7.32 -14.09
CA GLN A 415 17.50 6.48 -12.96
C GLN A 415 16.38 5.47 -13.27
N LYS A 416 16.67 4.18 -13.04
CA LYS A 416 15.74 3.07 -13.32
C LYS A 416 14.50 3.19 -12.42
N THR A 417 13.31 3.13 -13.02
CA THR A 417 12.06 3.03 -12.29
C THR A 417 11.73 1.56 -12.05
N GLU A 418 11.56 1.21 -10.79
CA GLU A 418 11.09 -0.10 -10.34
C GLU A 418 9.57 -0.09 -10.24
N GLY A 419 8.93 -1.26 -10.09
CA GLY A 419 7.51 -1.29 -9.79
C GLY A 419 6.95 -2.67 -9.52
N VAL A 420 5.72 -2.70 -9.07
CA VAL A 420 4.94 -3.90 -8.75
C VAL A 420 3.61 -3.80 -9.48
N PHE A 421 3.20 -4.89 -10.12
CA PHE A 421 1.89 -5.01 -10.74
C PHE A 421 0.99 -5.91 -9.91
N VAL A 422 -0.21 -5.42 -9.63
CA VAL A 422 -1.29 -6.16 -8.97
C VAL A 422 -2.46 -6.25 -9.94
N GLY A 423 -2.79 -7.47 -10.37
CA GLY A 423 -4.00 -7.75 -11.14
C GLY A 423 -5.01 -8.56 -10.33
N CYS A 424 -6.20 -8.75 -10.90
CA CYS A 424 -7.27 -9.60 -10.38
C CYS A 424 -7.59 -10.73 -11.38
N LYS A 425 -8.47 -11.67 -11.02
CA LYS A 425 -8.85 -12.77 -11.93
C LYS A 425 -9.51 -12.30 -13.23
N ALA A 426 -10.23 -11.18 -13.18
CA ALA A 426 -10.89 -10.60 -14.35
C ALA A 426 -9.93 -9.79 -15.24
N THR A 427 -8.67 -9.64 -14.84
CA THR A 427 -7.67 -8.90 -15.62
C THR A 427 -7.35 -9.65 -16.90
N ASP A 428 -8.04 -9.31 -17.98
CA ASP A 428 -7.60 -9.65 -19.33
C ASP A 428 -6.60 -8.58 -19.80
N LEU A 429 -5.31 -8.89 -19.66
CA LEU A 429 -4.21 -8.06 -20.15
C LEU A 429 -4.33 -7.77 -21.67
N GLY A 430 -5.16 -8.51 -22.38
CA GLY A 430 -5.42 -8.38 -23.81
C GLY A 430 -6.38 -7.27 -24.22
N ARG A 431 -7.02 -6.57 -23.28
CA ARG A 431 -8.09 -5.61 -23.63
C ARG A 431 -7.50 -4.33 -24.21
N GLY A 432 -7.52 -4.21 -25.54
CA GLY A 432 -7.21 -2.97 -26.25
C GLY A 432 -8.16 -1.86 -25.82
N ARG A 433 -7.65 -0.87 -25.07
CA ARG A 433 -8.40 0.32 -24.72
C ARG A 433 -8.57 1.15 -25.99
N LYS A 434 -9.76 1.09 -26.60
CA LYS A 434 -10.10 1.98 -27.72
C LYS A 434 -9.84 3.42 -27.29
N GLU A 435 -9.09 4.17 -28.09
CA GLU A 435 -8.86 5.60 -27.89
C GLU A 435 -10.21 6.32 -28.01
N GLU A 436 -10.84 6.56 -26.86
CA GLU A 436 -12.04 7.36 -26.75
C GLU A 436 -11.63 8.84 -26.67
N ILE A 437 -12.45 9.73 -27.23
CA ILE A 437 -12.21 11.18 -27.15
C ILE A 437 -12.31 11.57 -25.66
N VAL A 438 -11.15 11.80 -25.04
CA VAL A 438 -11.03 12.13 -23.62
C VAL A 438 -11.44 13.59 -23.44
N LYS A 439 -12.46 13.85 -22.63
CA LYS A 439 -12.81 15.24 -22.23
C LYS A 439 -11.63 15.84 -21.45
N GLU A 440 -11.47 17.17 -21.46
CA GLU A 440 -10.38 17.83 -20.72
C GLU A 440 -10.39 17.47 -19.22
N GLU A 441 -11.57 17.34 -18.62
CA GLU A 441 -11.74 16.95 -17.20
C GLU A 441 -11.32 15.50 -16.91
N ASP A 442 -11.29 14.65 -17.94
CA ASP A 442 -10.85 13.25 -17.91
C ASP A 442 -9.34 13.10 -18.18
N GLU A 443 -8.64 14.21 -18.45
CA GLU A 443 -7.19 14.23 -18.56
C GLU A 443 -6.58 13.78 -17.22
N MET A 444 -5.66 12.83 -17.30
CA MET A 444 -5.02 12.25 -16.13
C MET A 444 -3.80 13.09 -15.77
N LEU A 445 -3.76 13.56 -14.53
CA LEU A 445 -2.65 14.35 -13.98
C LEU A 445 -2.03 13.63 -12.79
N TRP A 446 -0.85 14.08 -12.38
CA TRP A 446 -0.22 13.63 -11.14
C TRP A 446 -0.62 14.53 -9.98
N TRP A 447 -1.01 13.90 -8.88
CA TRP A 447 -1.37 14.50 -7.61
C TRP A 447 -0.31 14.15 -6.59
N SER A 448 0.10 15.10 -5.78
CA SER A 448 1.05 14.87 -4.67
C SER A 448 0.30 14.84 -3.36
N TRP A 449 0.62 13.86 -2.52
CA TRP A 449 0.17 13.88 -1.14
C TRP A 449 0.79 15.07 -0.41
N ASN A 450 0.01 15.73 0.45
CA ASN A 450 0.42 16.94 1.16
C ASN A 450 1.26 16.65 2.41
N GLY A 451 1.23 15.42 2.90
CA GLY A 451 2.04 14.99 4.04
C GLY A 451 3.50 14.72 3.68
N LYS A 452 4.28 14.35 4.70
CA LYS A 452 5.71 14.02 4.55
C LYS A 452 5.95 12.67 5.18
N VAL A 453 6.62 11.77 4.46
CA VAL A 453 7.18 10.54 5.03
C VAL A 453 8.69 10.70 4.98
N ALA A 454 9.35 10.76 6.13
CA ALA A 454 10.79 10.87 6.21
C ALA A 454 11.37 9.56 6.74
N GLY A 455 12.35 9.00 6.03
CA GLY A 455 13.13 7.89 6.55
C GLY A 455 14.02 8.32 7.72
N PHE A 456 14.51 7.35 8.47
CA PHE A 456 15.58 7.54 9.44
C PHE A 456 16.43 6.26 9.57
N SER A 457 17.70 6.42 9.89
CA SER A 457 18.68 5.32 9.99
C SER A 457 19.11 5.05 11.43
N ASP A 458 19.00 6.07 12.28
CA ASP A 458 19.46 6.02 13.67
C ASP A 458 18.41 5.27 14.49
N TRP A 459 18.72 4.09 15.01
CA TRP A 459 17.82 3.31 15.88
C TRP A 459 18.42 3.14 17.26
#